data_AF-A0AAE9Z7M6-F1
#
_entry.id   AF-A0AAE9Z7M6-F1
#
_cell.length_a   1.000
_cell.length_b   1.000
_cell.length_c   1.000
_cell.angle_alpha   90.00
_cell.angle_beta   90.00
_cell.angle_gamma   90.00
#
_symmetry.space_group_name_H-M   'P 1'
#
loop_
_entity.id
_entity.type
_entity.pdbx_description
1 polymer ?
#
loop_
_entity_poly.entity_id
_entity_poly.type
_entity_poly.pdbx_seq_one_letter_code
_entity_poly.pdbx_strand_id
1 'polypeptide(L)'
;MGLLLPALAVNAQIPQGYYDTADNSNAQALRNSLHQIIDDHQRYPYTSSATDTWDILEQADQDPDNSSNVIDVYLNASYNKHGGGNSDYNREHSWPKSYGFPVDVSSNYPYTDAHHLFIANDSYNTSRNDKPYDTCTSGCTEKATEYNNARGGGAGESNWTSGSHTDGRWQTWTGRRGDVARALMYMAVRYEGGKHGTTGHDEPDLILTDDRSLMDASQTKQNIAVGYMGLKSVLLQWHKEDPVDDFEQRRNEVIYGYQGNRNPFIDHPEYVSCVFENICSGVGVPDTPSGSVVWINEIHYDNSGGDVNEFVEVAGTANTDLTGWSLVAYNGNGGGVYKTENLTGTLTDQQGGLGTLSFAISGLQNGAADGLALINAAGEVVQFLSYEGRVTASSGPASGMTSTDIGVAEISSTPAGYSLQLVGSGSDYSDFSWATARAETAGNVNTGQSFQ
;
A
#
# COMPACT_ATOMS: atom_id res chain seq x y z
N MET A 1 -41.25 -16.46 8.64
CA MET A 1 -40.33 -15.31 8.57
C MET A 1 -39.18 -15.56 9.52
N GLY A 2 -38.11 -16.18 9.02
CA GLY A 2 -36.86 -16.27 9.77
C GLY A 2 -36.14 -14.93 9.60
N LEU A 3 -35.83 -14.27 10.71
CA LEU A 3 -34.98 -13.08 10.70
C LEU A 3 -33.61 -13.49 10.14
N LEU A 4 -33.23 -12.95 8.98
CA LEU A 4 -31.82 -12.82 8.64
C LEU A 4 -31.21 -11.87 9.66
N LEU A 5 -30.33 -12.38 10.52
CA LEU A 5 -29.34 -11.56 11.20
C LEU A 5 -28.36 -11.06 10.13
N PRO A 6 -28.10 -9.75 10.02
CA PRO A 6 -27.03 -9.28 9.14
C PRO A 6 -25.71 -9.86 9.67
N ALA A 7 -24.91 -10.43 8.78
CA ALA A 7 -23.53 -10.76 9.06
C ALA A 7 -22.85 -9.47 9.54
N LEU A 8 -22.33 -9.47 10.75
CA LEU A 8 -21.46 -8.40 11.23
C LEU A 8 -20.25 -8.39 10.31
N ALA A 9 -20.10 -7.32 9.52
CA ALA A 9 -18.84 -7.01 8.87
C ALA A 9 -17.81 -6.83 9.99
N VAL A 10 -16.91 -7.80 10.13
CA VAL A 10 -15.69 -7.62 10.92
C VAL A 10 -14.88 -6.61 10.12
N ASN A 11 -14.84 -5.36 10.55
CA ASN A 11 -13.89 -4.41 9.99
C ASN A 11 -12.49 -4.98 10.23
N ALA A 12 -11.74 -5.19 9.16
CA ALA A 12 -10.33 -5.59 9.18
C ALA A 12 -9.50 -4.40 9.70
N GLN A 13 -9.61 -4.10 10.98
CA GLN A 13 -8.93 -2.98 11.60
C GLN A 13 -7.66 -3.48 12.27
N ILE A 14 -6.52 -2.88 11.89
CA ILE A 14 -5.24 -3.07 12.56
C ILE A 14 -5.44 -2.85 14.07
N PRO A 15 -5.03 -3.79 14.95
CA PRO A 15 -5.16 -3.61 16.38
C PRO A 15 -4.46 -2.31 16.80
N GLN A 16 -5.12 -1.53 17.66
CA GLN A 16 -4.51 -0.32 18.20
C GLN A 16 -3.20 -0.67 18.92
N GLY A 17 -2.14 0.06 18.61
CA GLY A 17 -0.81 -0.14 19.17
C GLY A 17 0.04 -1.16 18.40
N TYR A 18 -0.48 -1.79 17.34
CA TYR A 18 0.19 -2.93 16.70
C TYR A 18 1.50 -2.52 16.00
N TYR A 19 1.57 -1.32 15.44
CA TYR A 19 2.76 -0.82 14.74
C TYR A 19 3.43 0.37 15.42
N ASP A 20 3.05 0.70 16.66
CA ASP A 20 3.66 1.76 17.50
C ASP A 20 5.20 1.72 17.55
N THR A 21 5.78 0.52 17.45
CA THR A 21 7.24 0.30 17.51
C THR A 21 7.93 0.29 16.16
N ALA A 22 7.20 0.51 15.06
CA ALA A 22 7.77 0.59 13.72
C ALA A 22 8.64 1.85 13.59
N ASP A 23 9.93 1.66 13.27
CA ASP A 23 10.92 2.72 13.10
C ASP A 23 11.13 2.99 11.61
N ASN A 24 10.39 3.96 11.08
CA ASN A 24 10.45 4.36 9.68
C ASN A 24 11.61 5.32 9.35
N SER A 25 12.56 5.56 10.25
CA SER A 25 13.62 6.55 10.05
C SER A 25 14.52 6.26 8.85
N ASN A 26 14.66 4.98 8.47
CA ASN A 26 15.36 4.51 7.29
C ASN A 26 14.99 3.05 6.98
N ALA A 27 15.38 2.56 5.81
CA ALA A 27 15.05 1.21 5.34
C ALA A 27 15.47 0.09 6.30
N GLN A 28 16.68 0.19 6.88
CA GLN A 28 17.19 -0.84 7.79
C GLN A 28 16.44 -0.81 9.12
N ALA A 29 16.19 0.38 9.67
CA ALA A 29 15.43 0.52 10.90
C ALA A 29 14.00 0.01 10.74
N LEU A 30 13.36 0.31 9.61
CA LEU A 30 12.00 -0.14 9.34
C LEU A 30 11.95 -1.66 9.19
N ARG A 31 12.84 -2.21 8.37
CA ARG A 31 12.96 -3.66 8.20
C ARG A 31 13.14 -4.38 9.54
N ASN A 32 14.08 -3.92 10.37
CA ASN A 32 14.35 -4.52 11.67
C ASN A 32 13.16 -4.40 12.64
N SER A 33 12.54 -3.23 12.72
CA SER A 33 11.39 -3.00 13.61
C SER A 33 10.16 -3.79 13.18
N LEU A 34 9.88 -3.87 11.87
CA LEU A 34 8.83 -4.73 11.33
C LEU A 34 9.09 -6.20 11.61
N HIS A 35 10.32 -6.67 11.44
CA HIS A 35 10.70 -8.04 11.80
C HIS A 35 10.36 -8.33 13.27
N GLN A 36 10.72 -7.43 14.21
CA GLN A 36 10.38 -7.58 15.63
C GLN A 36 8.88 -7.52 15.94
N ILE A 37 8.09 -6.79 15.15
CA ILE A 37 6.62 -6.71 15.34
C ILE A 37 5.95 -8.01 14.91
N ILE A 38 6.44 -8.62 13.83
CA ILE A 38 5.78 -9.75 13.19
C ILE A 38 6.41 -11.11 13.53
N ASP A 39 7.53 -11.13 14.28
CA ASP A 39 8.21 -12.36 14.70
C ASP A 39 7.31 -13.28 15.54
N ASP A 40 7.81 -14.50 15.82
CA ASP A 40 7.19 -15.43 16.76
C ASP A 40 5.72 -15.84 16.52
N HIS A 41 5.27 -15.84 15.26
CA HIS A 41 3.91 -16.29 14.91
C HIS A 41 3.52 -17.63 15.58
N GLN A 42 2.27 -17.73 16.03
CA GLN A 42 1.73 -18.94 16.62
C GLN A 42 1.61 -20.04 15.56
N ARG A 43 2.43 -21.08 15.69
CA ARG A 43 2.41 -22.23 14.76
C ARG A 43 1.12 -23.04 14.90
N TYR A 44 0.46 -23.30 13.77
CA TYR A 44 -0.55 -24.34 13.62
C TYR A 44 0.04 -25.50 12.81
N PRO A 45 -0.23 -26.76 13.17
CA PRO A 45 0.29 -27.90 12.43
C PRO A 45 -0.21 -27.90 10.98
N TYR A 46 0.56 -28.52 10.08
CA TYR A 46 0.16 -28.63 8.68
C TYR A 46 -1.07 -29.52 8.51
N THR A 47 -1.26 -30.56 9.32
CA THR A 47 -2.51 -31.32 9.36
C THR A 47 -2.76 -31.79 10.80
N SER A 48 -3.99 -31.64 11.30
CA SER A 48 -4.40 -32.07 12.64
C SER A 48 -5.89 -32.41 12.71
N SER A 49 -6.30 -33.04 13.81
CA SER A 49 -7.72 -33.21 14.15
C SER A 49 -8.28 -32.04 14.98
N ALA A 50 -7.39 -31.20 15.51
CA ALA A 50 -7.72 -29.88 16.06
C ALA A 50 -7.50 -28.82 14.97
N THR A 51 -7.40 -27.54 15.32
CA THR A 51 -7.10 -26.49 14.34
C THR A 51 -5.76 -26.72 13.63
N ASP A 52 -5.78 -26.68 12.31
CA ASP A 52 -4.62 -26.76 11.44
C ASP A 52 -4.65 -25.68 10.33
N THR A 53 -3.69 -25.71 9.41
CA THR A 53 -3.64 -24.70 8.34
C THR A 53 -4.79 -24.80 7.34
N TRP A 54 -5.52 -25.93 7.22
CA TRP A 54 -6.75 -25.97 6.42
C TRP A 54 -7.84 -25.11 7.02
N ASP A 55 -8.07 -25.23 8.34
CA ASP A 55 -9.12 -24.45 9.03
C ASP A 55 -8.88 -22.94 8.86
N ILE A 56 -7.61 -22.52 8.92
CA ILE A 56 -7.21 -21.13 8.72
C ILE A 56 -7.44 -20.72 7.27
N LEU A 57 -6.93 -21.49 6.30
CA LEU A 57 -7.02 -21.14 4.89
C LEU A 57 -8.44 -21.14 4.34
N GLU A 58 -9.32 -22.02 4.83
CA GLU A 58 -10.72 -22.01 4.40
C GLU A 58 -11.49 -20.78 4.91
N GLN A 59 -11.02 -20.15 5.98
CA GLN A 59 -11.56 -18.86 6.42
C GLN A 59 -10.86 -17.71 5.71
N ALA A 60 -9.53 -17.79 5.57
CA ALA A 60 -8.70 -16.74 4.99
C ALA A 60 -9.03 -16.56 3.50
N ASP A 61 -9.22 -17.65 2.76
CA ASP A 61 -9.53 -17.66 1.33
C ASP A 61 -11.03 -17.90 1.04
N GLN A 62 -11.90 -17.64 2.02
CA GLN A 62 -13.36 -17.75 1.85
C GLN A 62 -13.86 -16.90 0.67
N ASP A 63 -14.67 -17.51 -0.19
CA ASP A 63 -15.34 -16.80 -1.28
C ASP A 63 -16.27 -15.70 -0.72
N PRO A 64 -16.09 -14.42 -1.12
CA PRO A 64 -16.88 -13.31 -0.59
C PRO A 64 -18.36 -13.38 -0.97
N ASP A 65 -18.71 -14.04 -2.08
CA ASP A 65 -20.09 -14.19 -2.55
C ASP A 65 -20.74 -15.49 -2.02
N ASN A 66 -19.94 -16.41 -1.48
CA ASN A 66 -20.44 -17.67 -0.90
C ASN A 66 -19.56 -18.19 0.26
N SER A 67 -19.99 -17.95 1.49
CA SER A 67 -19.24 -18.33 2.69
C SER A 67 -19.02 -19.85 2.88
N SER A 68 -19.77 -20.70 2.16
CA SER A 68 -19.57 -22.15 2.17
C SER A 68 -18.38 -22.59 1.31
N ASN A 69 -17.83 -21.67 0.52
CA ASN A 69 -16.81 -21.92 -0.46
C ASN A 69 -15.49 -21.18 -0.15
N VAL A 70 -14.44 -21.62 -0.82
CA VAL A 70 -13.14 -20.95 -0.94
C VAL A 70 -12.90 -20.54 -2.38
N ILE A 71 -12.21 -19.41 -2.57
CA ILE A 71 -11.74 -18.96 -3.88
C ILE A 71 -10.26 -19.28 -4.03
N ASP A 72 -9.86 -19.98 -5.09
CA ASP A 72 -8.47 -20.37 -5.28
C ASP A 72 -7.63 -19.24 -5.92
N VAL A 73 -6.35 -19.16 -5.54
CA VAL A 73 -5.46 -18.06 -5.93
C VAL A 73 -5.14 -18.01 -7.43
N TYR A 74 -5.17 -19.13 -8.14
CA TYR A 74 -4.72 -19.15 -9.54
C TYR A 74 -5.84 -19.29 -10.55
N LEU A 75 -6.73 -20.25 -10.39
CA LEU A 75 -7.82 -20.48 -11.33
C LEU A 75 -9.00 -19.52 -11.07
N ASN A 76 -9.08 -18.88 -9.90
CA ASN A 76 -10.21 -18.04 -9.48
C ASN A 76 -11.54 -18.80 -9.47
N ALA A 77 -11.47 -20.11 -9.23
CA ALA A 77 -12.62 -20.99 -9.09
C ALA A 77 -13.07 -21.06 -7.64
N SER A 78 -14.38 -21.21 -7.44
CA SER A 78 -15.01 -21.32 -6.12
C SER A 78 -15.39 -22.76 -5.82
N TYR A 79 -14.84 -23.30 -4.74
CA TYR A 79 -14.99 -24.69 -4.32
C TYR A 79 -15.68 -24.78 -2.98
N ASN A 80 -16.51 -25.80 -2.77
CA ASN A 80 -17.02 -26.08 -1.42
C ASN A 80 -15.86 -26.37 -0.47
N LYS A 81 -15.98 -25.93 0.78
CA LYS A 81 -15.01 -26.25 1.84
C LYS A 81 -15.03 -27.75 2.15
N HIS A 82 -13.85 -28.37 2.15
CA HIS A 82 -13.65 -29.82 2.28
C HIS A 82 -12.55 -30.21 3.26
N GLY A 83 -11.70 -29.27 3.67
CA GLY A 83 -10.44 -29.52 4.36
C GLY A 83 -9.44 -30.26 3.47
N GLY A 84 -8.43 -30.86 4.10
CA GLY A 84 -7.40 -31.60 3.39
C GLY A 84 -7.82 -32.92 2.78
N GLY A 85 -7.11 -33.31 1.71
CA GLY A 85 -7.27 -34.63 1.07
C GLY A 85 -8.38 -34.72 0.03
N ASN A 86 -8.90 -33.56 -0.42
CA ASN A 86 -9.79 -33.46 -1.56
C ASN A 86 -9.00 -33.39 -2.90
N SER A 87 -9.70 -33.28 -4.03
CA SER A 87 -9.12 -33.21 -5.39
C SER A 87 -9.44 -31.91 -6.13
N ASP A 88 -10.07 -30.96 -5.44
CA ASP A 88 -10.48 -29.68 -6.00
C ASP A 88 -9.35 -28.65 -5.82
N TYR A 89 -8.75 -28.63 -4.63
CA TYR A 89 -7.70 -27.70 -4.28
C TYR A 89 -6.70 -28.29 -3.26
N ASN A 90 -5.53 -27.68 -3.22
CA ASN A 90 -4.52 -27.93 -2.22
C ASN A 90 -3.99 -26.63 -1.60
N ARG A 91 -2.98 -26.78 -0.73
CA ARG A 91 -2.22 -25.66 -0.18
C ARG A 91 -1.05 -25.35 -1.10
N GLU A 92 -1.06 -24.15 -1.62
CA GLU A 92 0.05 -23.55 -2.34
C GLU A 92 1.00 -22.87 -1.37
N HIS A 93 2.28 -23.21 -1.46
CA HIS A 93 3.38 -22.52 -0.79
C HIS A 93 3.88 -21.44 -1.75
N SER A 94 3.36 -20.20 -1.67
CA SER A 94 3.75 -19.12 -2.59
C SER A 94 5.25 -18.79 -2.52
N TRP A 95 5.90 -18.98 -1.37
CA TRP A 95 7.33 -19.28 -1.32
C TRP A 95 7.50 -20.81 -1.39
N PRO A 96 7.97 -21.40 -2.51
CA PRO A 96 8.11 -22.85 -2.60
C PRO A 96 9.00 -23.36 -1.48
N LYS A 97 8.47 -24.25 -0.66
CA LYS A 97 9.22 -24.84 0.46
C LYS A 97 10.54 -25.51 0.04
N SER A 98 10.68 -25.91 -1.22
CA SER A 98 11.93 -26.44 -1.79
C SER A 98 13.09 -25.44 -1.71
N TYR A 99 12.81 -24.14 -1.62
CA TYR A 99 13.79 -23.06 -1.48
C TYR A 99 13.98 -22.63 -0.02
N GLY A 100 14.37 -23.57 0.84
CA GLY A 100 14.86 -23.23 2.18
C GLY A 100 14.33 -24.11 3.31
N PHE A 101 13.10 -24.60 3.20
CA PHE A 101 12.40 -25.24 4.33
C PHE A 101 11.50 -26.44 3.94
N PRO A 102 11.97 -27.42 3.15
CA PRO A 102 11.11 -28.46 2.56
C PRO A 102 10.61 -29.54 3.53
N VAL A 103 11.17 -29.63 4.75
CA VAL A 103 10.89 -30.71 5.69
C VAL A 103 9.95 -30.22 6.80
N ASP A 104 8.73 -30.74 6.84
CA ASP A 104 7.75 -30.45 7.89
C ASP A 104 8.17 -31.12 9.22
N VAL A 105 8.62 -30.29 10.15
CA VAL A 105 8.92 -30.65 11.54
C VAL A 105 8.39 -29.55 12.45
N SER A 106 8.20 -29.84 13.75
CA SER A 106 7.61 -28.89 14.69
C SER A 106 8.40 -27.58 14.85
N SER A 107 9.70 -27.59 14.54
CA SER A 107 10.56 -26.39 14.57
C SER A 107 10.57 -25.62 13.24
N ASN A 108 9.89 -26.10 12.20
CA ASN A 108 9.85 -25.44 10.89
C ASN A 108 8.61 -24.54 10.80
N TYR A 109 8.76 -23.32 11.32
CA TYR A 109 7.74 -22.27 11.32
C TYR A 109 7.33 -21.79 9.92
N PRO A 110 8.25 -21.48 8.98
CA PRO A 110 7.85 -21.00 7.66
C PRO A 110 7.05 -22.03 6.86
N TYR A 111 7.12 -23.33 7.18
CA TYR A 111 6.32 -24.35 6.51
C TYR A 111 4.82 -24.17 6.69
N THR A 112 4.39 -23.62 7.83
CA THR A 112 2.99 -23.56 8.25
C THR A 112 2.43 -22.14 8.33
N ASP A 113 3.21 -21.14 7.93
CA ASP A 113 2.82 -19.73 8.02
C ASP A 113 1.75 -19.40 6.97
N ALA A 114 0.51 -19.20 7.40
CA ALA A 114 -0.63 -18.97 6.51
C ALA A 114 -0.56 -17.64 5.75
N HIS A 115 0.30 -16.68 6.12
CA HIS A 115 0.44 -15.43 5.35
C HIS A 115 0.92 -15.65 3.92
N HIS A 116 1.63 -16.76 3.65
CA HIS A 116 2.10 -17.13 2.31
C HIS A 116 1.50 -18.44 1.77
N LEU A 117 0.67 -19.13 2.55
CA LEU A 117 -0.07 -20.30 2.08
C LEU A 117 -1.38 -19.87 1.45
N PHE A 118 -1.72 -20.41 0.29
CA PHE A 118 -3.01 -20.10 -0.36
C PHE A 118 -3.75 -21.38 -0.74
N ILE A 119 -5.07 -21.33 -0.78
CA ILE A 119 -5.86 -22.34 -1.50
C ILE A 119 -5.58 -22.19 -3.00
N ALA A 120 -5.22 -23.29 -3.66
CA ALA A 120 -4.94 -23.30 -5.08
C ALA A 120 -5.53 -24.55 -5.74
N ASN A 121 -6.11 -24.41 -6.93
CA ASN A 121 -6.53 -25.57 -7.73
C ASN A 121 -5.36 -26.55 -7.93
N ASP A 122 -5.63 -27.85 -7.79
CA ASP A 122 -4.60 -28.90 -7.82
C ASP A 122 -3.73 -28.89 -9.08
N SER A 123 -4.36 -28.71 -10.25
CA SER A 123 -3.67 -28.69 -11.53
C SER A 123 -2.84 -27.42 -11.70
N TYR A 124 -3.32 -26.29 -11.20
CA TYR A 124 -2.63 -25.01 -11.30
C TYR A 124 -1.45 -24.96 -10.34
N ASN A 125 -1.62 -25.43 -9.09
CA ASN A 125 -0.49 -25.58 -8.17
C ASN A 125 0.56 -26.54 -8.75
N THR A 126 0.14 -27.70 -9.27
CA THR A 126 1.08 -28.64 -9.95
C THR A 126 1.81 -27.97 -11.13
N SER A 127 1.08 -27.14 -11.89
CA SER A 127 1.65 -26.40 -13.02
C SER A 127 2.59 -25.29 -12.56
N ARG A 128 2.36 -24.66 -11.40
CA ARG A 128 3.23 -23.67 -10.78
C ARG A 128 4.51 -24.33 -10.25
N ASN A 129 4.37 -25.45 -9.53
CA ASN A 129 5.48 -26.20 -8.95
C ASN A 129 6.37 -25.29 -8.07
N ASP A 130 7.68 -25.32 -8.26
CA ASP A 130 8.66 -24.47 -7.60
C ASP A 130 9.15 -23.32 -8.50
N LYS A 131 8.39 -22.93 -9.52
CA LYS A 131 8.83 -21.86 -10.43
C LYS A 131 8.79 -20.51 -9.74
N PRO A 132 9.85 -19.69 -9.90
CA PRO A 132 9.80 -18.28 -9.52
C PRO A 132 8.66 -17.54 -10.19
N TYR A 133 8.04 -16.62 -9.44
CA TYR A 133 7.18 -15.61 -10.03
C TYR A 133 8.01 -14.74 -10.96
N ASP A 134 7.56 -14.62 -12.20
CA ASP A 134 8.22 -13.85 -13.25
C ASP A 134 7.19 -13.46 -14.32
N THR A 135 7.47 -12.41 -15.07
CA THR A 135 6.70 -12.03 -16.25
C THR A 135 7.02 -12.98 -17.41
N CYS A 136 5.98 -13.49 -18.05
CA CYS A 136 6.12 -14.21 -19.31
C CYS A 136 6.26 -13.23 -20.47
N THR A 137 7.39 -13.28 -21.18
CA THR A 137 7.65 -12.45 -22.36
C THR A 137 7.46 -13.21 -23.68
N SER A 138 7.69 -14.53 -23.71
CA SER A 138 7.44 -15.38 -24.88
C SER A 138 7.40 -16.87 -24.52
N GLY A 139 6.71 -17.67 -25.33
CA GLY A 139 6.75 -19.14 -25.26
C GLY A 139 6.04 -19.77 -24.06
N CYS A 140 5.17 -19.04 -23.34
CA CYS A 140 4.42 -19.61 -22.23
C CYS A 140 3.13 -20.28 -22.64
N THR A 141 2.74 -21.24 -21.83
CA THR A 141 1.43 -21.88 -21.89
C THR A 141 0.45 -21.09 -21.03
N GLU A 142 -0.71 -20.78 -21.59
CA GLU A 142 -1.81 -20.13 -20.87
C GLU A 142 -2.43 -21.08 -19.84
N LYS A 143 -2.79 -20.50 -18.70
CA LYS A 143 -3.56 -21.11 -17.62
C LYS A 143 -4.67 -20.13 -17.26
N ALA A 144 -5.75 -20.21 -18.03
CA ALA A 144 -6.90 -19.30 -17.94
C ALA A 144 -7.54 -19.29 -16.55
N THR A 145 -8.11 -18.17 -16.16
CA THR A 145 -8.94 -18.06 -14.94
C THR A 145 -10.41 -18.31 -15.27
N GLU A 146 -11.20 -18.61 -14.25
CA GLU A 146 -12.66 -18.54 -14.28
C GLU A 146 -13.13 -17.13 -13.89
N TYR A 147 -14.29 -16.73 -14.43
CA TYR A 147 -14.94 -15.48 -14.03
C TYR A 147 -15.70 -15.71 -12.72
N ASN A 148 -15.23 -15.08 -11.64
CA ASN A 148 -15.87 -15.13 -10.33
C ASN A 148 -15.60 -13.83 -9.55
N ASN A 149 -16.51 -13.45 -8.65
CA ASN A 149 -16.44 -12.23 -7.85
C ASN A 149 -16.15 -10.98 -8.69
N ALA A 150 -16.78 -10.93 -9.87
CA ALA A 150 -16.62 -9.89 -10.88
C ALA A 150 -15.19 -9.71 -11.47
N ARG A 151 -14.31 -10.71 -11.36
CA ARG A 151 -12.93 -10.71 -11.87
C ARG A 151 -12.59 -12.04 -12.56
N GLY A 152 -11.55 -12.05 -13.40
CA GLY A 152 -11.07 -13.26 -14.08
C GLY A 152 -11.93 -13.67 -15.28
N GLY A 153 -11.51 -14.70 -16.02
CA GLY A 153 -12.20 -15.19 -17.22
C GLY A 153 -12.16 -14.25 -18.44
N GLY A 154 -11.65 -13.02 -18.28
CA GLY A 154 -11.45 -12.06 -19.36
C GLY A 154 -10.17 -12.27 -20.16
N ALA A 155 -10.13 -11.67 -21.35
CA ALA A 155 -8.93 -11.68 -22.19
C ALA A 155 -7.77 -10.96 -21.47
N GLY A 156 -6.66 -11.67 -21.26
CA GLY A 156 -5.49 -11.13 -20.56
C GLY A 156 -5.49 -11.38 -19.04
N GLU A 157 -6.57 -11.92 -18.47
CA GLU A 157 -6.68 -12.25 -17.04
C GLU A 157 -6.25 -13.70 -16.77
N SER A 158 -5.17 -14.16 -17.40
CA SER A 158 -4.69 -15.54 -17.30
C SER A 158 -3.36 -15.62 -16.57
N ASN A 159 -3.10 -16.78 -15.97
CA ASN A 159 -1.75 -17.14 -15.57
C ASN A 159 -0.97 -17.63 -16.79
N TRP A 160 0.36 -17.52 -16.74
CA TRP A 160 1.23 -17.96 -17.82
C TRP A 160 2.44 -18.69 -17.26
N THR A 161 2.78 -19.82 -17.85
CA THR A 161 3.86 -20.67 -17.34
C THR A 161 4.80 -21.18 -18.42
N SER A 162 6.09 -21.25 -18.11
CA SER A 162 7.11 -21.89 -18.94
C SER A 162 8.28 -22.39 -18.10
N GLY A 163 9.10 -23.27 -18.68
CA GLY A 163 10.29 -23.83 -18.03
C GLY A 163 9.97 -24.66 -16.78
N SER A 164 10.98 -24.84 -15.93
CA SER A 164 10.94 -25.65 -14.71
C SER A 164 11.94 -25.12 -13.69
N HIS A 165 11.70 -25.34 -12.40
CA HIS A 165 12.60 -24.94 -11.33
C HIS A 165 12.98 -23.45 -11.43
N THR A 166 14.22 -23.14 -11.10
CA THR A 166 14.80 -21.79 -11.12
C THR A 166 15.03 -21.23 -12.51
N ASP A 167 14.82 -21.97 -13.60
CA ASP A 167 14.76 -21.44 -14.98
C ASP A 167 13.32 -21.17 -15.42
N GLY A 168 12.35 -21.70 -14.68
CA GLY A 168 10.94 -21.55 -14.97
C GLY A 168 10.37 -20.21 -14.55
N ARG A 169 9.12 -20.01 -14.98
CA ARG A 169 8.36 -18.78 -14.81
C ARG A 169 6.92 -19.14 -14.51
N TRP A 170 6.36 -18.51 -13.49
CA TRP A 170 4.92 -18.45 -13.27
C TRP A 170 4.50 -16.98 -13.19
N GLN A 171 3.85 -16.48 -14.24
CA GLN A 171 3.18 -15.19 -14.20
C GLN A 171 1.77 -15.43 -13.69
N THR A 172 1.43 -14.90 -12.52
CA THR A 172 0.04 -14.99 -12.06
C THR A 172 -0.83 -13.94 -12.76
N TRP A 173 -2.14 -14.21 -12.80
CA TRP A 173 -3.12 -13.31 -13.39
C TRP A 173 -3.18 -11.99 -12.61
N THR A 174 -3.66 -10.93 -13.25
CA THR A 174 -3.49 -9.54 -12.78
C THR A 174 -4.07 -9.26 -11.41
N GLY A 175 -5.19 -9.89 -11.03
CA GLY A 175 -5.86 -9.63 -9.75
C GLY A 175 -5.30 -10.40 -8.54
N ARG A 176 -4.12 -11.02 -8.67
CA ARG A 176 -3.41 -11.73 -7.58
C ARG A 176 -1.92 -11.43 -7.55
N ARG A 177 -1.45 -10.47 -8.34
CA ARG A 177 -0.03 -10.14 -8.47
C ARG A 177 0.50 -9.49 -7.19
N GLY A 178 -0.29 -8.59 -6.62
CA GLY A 178 0.00 -7.88 -5.40
C GLY A 178 -0.03 -8.82 -4.20
N ASP A 179 -1.04 -9.68 -4.12
CA ASP A 179 -1.22 -10.68 -3.06
C ASP A 179 0.04 -11.56 -2.89
N VAL A 180 0.50 -12.17 -3.98
CA VAL A 180 1.67 -13.03 -3.93
C VAL A 180 2.95 -12.23 -3.71
N ALA A 181 3.05 -11.01 -4.23
CA ALA A 181 4.20 -10.15 -4.00
C ALA A 181 4.36 -9.78 -2.52
N ARG A 182 3.27 -9.31 -1.89
CA ARG A 182 3.25 -8.93 -0.48
C ARG A 182 3.43 -10.15 0.45
N ALA A 183 2.93 -11.32 0.07
CA ALA A 183 3.22 -12.56 0.80
C ALA A 183 4.72 -12.92 0.79
N LEU A 184 5.38 -12.80 -0.37
CA LEU A 184 6.82 -13.09 -0.48
C LEU A 184 7.68 -12.04 0.22
N MET A 185 7.29 -10.76 0.15
CA MET A 185 7.94 -9.68 0.89
C MET A 185 7.81 -9.86 2.41
N TYR A 186 6.63 -10.27 2.88
CA TYR A 186 6.41 -10.66 4.27
C TYR A 186 7.33 -11.80 4.68
N MET A 187 7.41 -12.89 3.91
CA MET A 187 8.30 -14.02 4.26
C MET A 187 9.74 -13.57 4.42
N ALA A 188 10.20 -12.65 3.58
CA ALA A 188 11.56 -12.14 3.63
C ALA A 188 11.85 -11.20 4.82
N VAL A 189 10.84 -10.62 5.47
CA VAL A 189 11.03 -9.78 6.67
C VAL A 189 10.66 -10.53 7.94
N ARG A 190 9.70 -11.46 7.88
CA ARG A 190 9.38 -12.32 9.01
C ARG A 190 10.55 -13.24 9.36
N TYR A 191 11.18 -13.82 8.34
CA TYR A 191 12.26 -14.81 8.52
C TYR A 191 13.61 -14.21 8.12
N GLU A 192 14.21 -13.39 8.98
CA GLU A 192 15.55 -12.81 8.79
C GLU A 192 16.65 -13.60 9.51
N GLY A 193 16.35 -14.87 9.84
CA GLY A 193 17.19 -15.72 10.66
C GLY A 193 17.00 -15.49 12.16
N GLY A 194 17.88 -16.08 12.95
CA GLY A 194 17.84 -15.98 14.41
C GLY A 194 17.11 -17.14 15.07
N LYS A 195 16.38 -16.86 16.14
CA LYS A 195 15.68 -17.87 16.93
C LYS A 195 14.29 -17.36 17.28
N HIS A 196 13.32 -18.26 17.22
CA HIS A 196 12.00 -18.00 17.77
C HIS A 196 12.12 -17.68 19.27
N GLY A 197 11.66 -16.51 19.69
CA GLY A 197 11.82 -15.97 21.05
C GLY A 197 11.19 -16.84 22.14
N THR A 198 10.07 -17.50 21.86
CA THR A 198 9.40 -18.41 22.81
C THR A 198 10.00 -19.82 22.84
N THR A 199 10.22 -20.46 21.69
CA THR A 199 10.65 -21.88 21.65
C THR A 199 12.15 -22.08 21.55
N GLY A 200 12.90 -21.03 21.18
CA GLY A 200 14.35 -21.06 20.98
C GLY A 200 14.80 -21.83 19.73
N HIS A 201 13.87 -22.26 18.88
CA HIS A 201 14.16 -22.94 17.62
C HIS A 201 14.81 -21.97 16.63
N ASP A 202 15.81 -22.44 15.89
CA ASP A 202 16.45 -21.64 14.85
C ASP A 202 15.46 -21.39 13.70
N GLU A 203 15.38 -20.14 13.25
CA GLU A 203 14.60 -19.73 12.09
C GLU A 203 15.54 -19.45 10.90
N PRO A 204 15.12 -19.75 9.65
CA PRO A 204 15.94 -19.45 8.49
C PRO A 204 15.94 -17.95 8.16
N ASP A 205 16.98 -17.51 7.45
CA ASP A 205 17.03 -16.22 6.77
C ASP A 205 16.54 -16.42 5.32
N LEU A 206 15.33 -15.95 5.02
CA LEU A 206 14.70 -16.03 3.72
C LEU A 206 14.90 -14.71 2.97
N ILE A 207 15.55 -14.77 1.82
CA ILE A 207 16.02 -13.58 1.09
C ILE A 207 15.41 -13.53 -0.31
N LEU A 208 14.79 -12.39 -0.67
CA LEU A 208 14.39 -12.11 -2.04
C LEU A 208 15.59 -11.72 -2.92
N THR A 209 15.68 -12.28 -4.13
CA THR A 209 16.83 -12.03 -5.02
C THR A 209 16.47 -12.15 -6.51
N ASP A 210 17.01 -11.26 -7.35
CA ASP A 210 16.92 -11.45 -8.80
C ASP A 210 17.92 -12.51 -9.34
N ASP A 211 18.82 -13.02 -8.49
CA ASP A 211 19.82 -14.02 -8.85
C ASP A 211 19.26 -15.45 -8.73
N ARG A 212 18.89 -16.03 -9.88
CA ARG A 212 18.39 -17.40 -9.99
C ARG A 212 19.40 -18.46 -9.52
N SER A 213 20.70 -18.18 -9.55
CA SER A 213 21.71 -19.13 -9.07
C SER A 213 21.69 -19.29 -7.55
N LEU A 214 21.36 -18.22 -6.82
CA LEU A 214 21.15 -18.28 -5.37
C LEU A 214 19.89 -19.07 -5.01
N MET A 215 18.82 -18.92 -5.80
CA MET A 215 17.61 -19.74 -5.64
C MET A 215 17.94 -21.22 -5.84
N ASP A 216 18.74 -21.55 -6.85
CA ASP A 216 19.09 -22.94 -7.15
C ASP A 216 19.89 -23.57 -6.03
N ALA A 217 20.81 -22.80 -5.44
CA ALA A 217 21.58 -23.21 -4.26
C ALA A 217 20.69 -23.52 -3.04
N SER A 218 19.46 -23.00 -3.00
CA SER A 218 18.52 -23.25 -1.90
C SER A 218 17.82 -24.61 -1.97
N GLN A 219 17.87 -25.30 -3.11
CA GLN A 219 17.20 -26.60 -3.34
C GLN A 219 17.97 -27.80 -2.76
N THR A 220 18.26 -27.77 -1.46
CA THR A 220 19.06 -28.80 -0.79
C THR A 220 18.24 -30.01 -0.33
N LYS A 221 16.91 -29.94 -0.44
CA LYS A 221 15.95 -30.91 0.15
C LYS A 221 16.05 -31.03 1.68
N GLN A 222 16.68 -30.06 2.33
CA GLN A 222 16.81 -29.96 3.79
C GLN A 222 16.38 -28.56 4.22
N ASN A 223 15.98 -28.43 5.48
CA ASN A 223 15.80 -27.10 6.08
C ASN A 223 17.20 -26.49 6.26
N ILE A 224 17.42 -25.32 5.69
CA ILE A 224 18.72 -24.63 5.66
C ILE A 224 18.63 -23.28 6.36
N ALA A 225 19.78 -22.80 6.84
CA ALA A 225 19.84 -21.55 7.59
C ALA A 225 19.57 -20.30 6.71
N VAL A 226 19.83 -20.38 5.40
CA VAL A 226 19.58 -19.29 4.45
C VAL A 226 18.92 -19.85 3.21
N GLY A 227 17.78 -19.29 2.81
CA GLY A 227 17.04 -19.67 1.60
C GLY A 227 16.78 -18.45 0.72
N TYR A 228 16.83 -18.63 -0.59
CA TYR A 228 16.65 -17.57 -1.58
C TYR A 228 15.49 -17.89 -2.51
N MET A 229 14.69 -16.88 -2.84
CA MET A 229 13.57 -17.02 -3.78
C MET A 229 13.23 -15.68 -4.45
N GLY A 230 12.48 -15.73 -5.55
CA GLY A 230 11.67 -14.62 -6.04
C GLY A 230 12.46 -13.49 -6.69
N LEU A 231 12.12 -13.18 -7.94
CA LEU A 231 12.70 -12.03 -8.65
C LEU A 231 12.18 -10.75 -8.02
N LYS A 232 12.95 -10.20 -7.08
CA LYS A 232 12.61 -9.01 -6.30
C LYS A 232 12.08 -7.88 -7.20
N SER A 233 12.73 -7.65 -8.34
CA SER A 233 12.30 -6.65 -9.32
C SER A 233 10.88 -6.88 -9.85
N VAL A 234 10.51 -8.13 -10.14
CA VAL A 234 9.15 -8.49 -10.60
C VAL A 234 8.13 -8.32 -9.48
N LEU A 235 8.45 -8.76 -8.27
CA LEU A 235 7.54 -8.65 -7.13
C LEU A 235 7.26 -7.18 -6.78
N LEU A 236 8.28 -6.32 -6.85
CA LEU A 236 8.12 -4.86 -6.69
C LEU A 236 7.21 -4.26 -7.76
N GLN A 237 7.36 -4.68 -9.02
CA GLN A 237 6.49 -4.23 -10.09
C GLN A 237 5.05 -4.68 -9.86
N TRP A 238 4.83 -5.94 -9.51
CA TRP A 238 3.52 -6.52 -9.26
C TRP A 238 2.80 -5.90 -8.07
N HIS A 239 3.52 -5.61 -6.99
CA HIS A 239 2.98 -4.87 -5.86
C HIS A 239 2.41 -3.50 -6.28
N LYS A 240 3.06 -2.80 -7.22
CA LYS A 240 2.61 -1.50 -7.74
C LYS A 240 1.44 -1.61 -8.72
N GLU A 241 1.38 -2.69 -9.48
CA GLU A 241 0.33 -2.94 -10.49
C GLU A 241 -1.00 -3.39 -9.87
N ASP A 242 -0.95 -4.02 -8.69
CA ASP A 242 -2.09 -4.65 -8.03
C ASP A 242 -2.13 -4.21 -6.54
N PRO A 243 -2.82 -3.09 -6.24
CA PRO A 243 -2.96 -2.55 -4.89
C PRO A 243 -3.64 -3.54 -3.94
N VAL A 244 -3.50 -3.30 -2.63
CA VAL A 244 -4.22 -4.07 -1.61
C VAL A 244 -5.72 -3.87 -1.78
N ASP A 245 -6.49 -4.94 -1.65
CA ASP A 245 -7.96 -4.88 -1.68
C ASP A 245 -8.61 -5.46 -0.41
N ASP A 246 -9.94 -5.38 -0.35
CA ASP A 246 -10.72 -5.82 0.82
C ASP A 246 -10.59 -7.32 1.07
N PHE A 247 -10.40 -8.13 0.02
CA PHE A 247 -10.23 -9.57 0.18
C PHE A 247 -8.91 -9.86 0.88
N GLU A 248 -7.84 -9.19 0.47
CA GLU A 248 -6.52 -9.36 1.06
C GLU A 248 -6.45 -8.82 2.50
N GLN A 249 -7.06 -7.67 2.79
CA GLN A 249 -7.19 -7.13 4.16
C GLN A 249 -7.94 -8.10 5.08
N ARG A 250 -9.08 -8.64 4.62
CA ARG A 250 -9.84 -9.65 5.37
C ARG A 250 -9.02 -10.91 5.60
N ARG A 251 -8.25 -11.35 4.60
CA ARG A 251 -7.35 -12.51 4.72
C ARG A 251 -6.30 -12.27 5.79
N ASN A 252 -5.67 -11.09 5.82
CA ASN A 252 -4.71 -10.68 6.84
C ASN A 252 -5.32 -10.69 8.24
N GLU A 253 -6.56 -10.18 8.39
CA GLU A 253 -7.31 -10.19 9.66
C GLU A 253 -7.60 -11.61 10.17
N VAL A 254 -8.07 -12.50 9.28
CA VAL A 254 -8.32 -13.90 9.65
C VAL A 254 -7.05 -14.56 10.14
N ILE A 255 -5.94 -14.42 9.38
CA ILE A 255 -4.68 -15.06 9.74
C ILE A 255 -4.14 -14.50 11.05
N TYR A 256 -4.24 -13.18 11.27
CA TYR A 256 -3.89 -12.55 12.54
C TYR A 256 -4.63 -13.17 13.73
N GLY A 257 -5.94 -13.40 13.59
CA GLY A 257 -6.77 -14.04 14.63
C GLY A 257 -6.32 -15.44 15.04
N TYR A 258 -5.52 -16.12 14.21
CA TYR A 258 -4.90 -17.41 14.52
C TYR A 258 -3.43 -17.26 14.91
N GLN A 259 -2.62 -16.70 14.03
CA GLN A 259 -1.16 -16.69 14.15
C GLN A 259 -0.61 -15.55 15.02
N GLY A 260 -1.44 -14.59 15.39
CA GLY A 260 -1.07 -13.48 16.28
C GLY A 260 -0.19 -12.41 15.65
N ASN A 261 0.18 -12.57 14.38
CA ASN A 261 0.96 -11.59 13.63
C ASN A 261 0.28 -11.20 12.31
N ARG A 262 0.57 -10.00 11.81
CA ARG A 262 0.00 -9.44 10.58
C ARG A 262 1.06 -9.32 9.48
N ASN A 263 0.62 -9.31 8.23
CA ASN A 263 1.48 -8.92 7.11
C ASN A 263 1.52 -7.39 6.99
N PRO A 264 2.66 -6.74 7.31
CA PRO A 264 2.77 -5.29 7.31
C PRO A 264 2.69 -4.69 5.92
N PHE A 265 2.94 -5.46 4.86
CA PHE A 265 2.85 -4.96 3.49
C PHE A 265 1.42 -4.97 2.95
N ILE A 266 0.49 -5.64 3.64
CA ILE A 266 -0.95 -5.54 3.40
C ILE A 266 -1.51 -4.34 4.17
N ASP A 267 -1.15 -4.20 5.44
CA ASP A 267 -1.64 -3.12 6.30
C ASP A 267 -1.00 -1.75 5.94
N HIS A 268 0.27 -1.76 5.51
CA HIS A 268 1.09 -0.60 5.13
C HIS A 268 1.83 -0.87 3.80
N PRO A 269 1.13 -0.88 2.65
CA PRO A 269 1.76 -1.15 1.35
C PRO A 269 2.91 -0.19 1.03
N GLU A 270 2.87 1.05 1.54
CA GLU A 270 3.94 2.03 1.40
C GLU A 270 5.29 1.55 1.96
N TYR A 271 5.30 0.64 2.94
CA TYR A 271 6.53 0.10 3.55
C TYR A 271 7.39 -0.68 2.56
N VAL A 272 6.78 -1.21 1.49
CA VAL A 272 7.51 -1.92 0.44
C VAL A 272 8.60 -1.03 -0.18
N SER A 273 8.26 0.22 -0.49
CA SER A 273 9.20 1.16 -1.11
C SER A 273 10.40 1.47 -0.20
N CYS A 274 10.17 1.62 1.12
CA CYS A 274 11.25 1.84 2.07
C CYS A 274 12.12 0.59 2.24
N VAL A 275 11.50 -0.54 2.61
CA VAL A 275 12.23 -1.77 2.94
C VAL A 275 12.99 -2.34 1.74
N PHE A 276 12.40 -2.31 0.54
CA PHE A 276 12.94 -3.01 -0.61
C PHE A 276 13.55 -2.09 -1.67
N GLU A 277 13.17 -0.82 -1.75
CA GLU A 277 13.72 0.14 -2.72
C GLU A 277 14.57 1.24 -2.07
N ASN A 278 14.66 1.26 -0.73
CA ASN A 278 15.34 2.30 0.06
C ASN A 278 14.77 3.71 -0.19
N ILE A 279 13.46 3.77 -0.45
CA ILE A 279 12.68 5.00 -0.66
C ILE A 279 11.74 5.14 0.54
N CYS A 280 12.19 5.82 1.59
CA CYS A 280 11.42 5.93 2.85
C CYS A 280 10.59 7.21 2.96
N SER A 281 10.59 8.06 1.94
CA SER A 281 9.69 9.21 1.84
C SER A 281 8.24 8.71 1.77
N GLY A 282 7.39 9.12 2.72
CA GLY A 282 5.97 8.73 2.77
C GLY A 282 5.63 7.52 3.65
N VAL A 283 6.58 7.02 4.46
CA VAL A 283 6.46 5.77 5.24
C VAL A 283 6.14 6.04 6.73
N GLY A 284 5.36 7.10 7.01
CA GLY A 284 4.90 7.56 8.34
C GLY A 284 4.23 6.45 9.19
N VAL A 285 4.55 6.38 10.50
CA VAL A 285 4.18 5.33 11.48
C VAL A 285 2.65 5.13 11.66
N PRO A 286 2.16 3.91 11.97
CA PRO A 286 0.76 3.59 12.25
C PRO A 286 0.51 3.56 13.75
N ASP A 287 -0.36 4.47 14.19
CA ASP A 287 -1.26 4.39 15.37
C ASP A 287 -1.86 5.76 15.73
N THR A 288 -1.72 6.74 14.85
CA THR A 288 -2.61 7.90 14.77
C THR A 288 -3.58 7.63 13.61
N PRO A 289 -4.91 7.84 13.76
CA PRO A 289 -5.87 7.58 12.69
C PRO A 289 -5.35 8.21 11.39
N SER A 290 -5.19 7.37 10.35
CA SER A 290 -4.74 7.68 8.98
C SER A 290 -3.90 8.95 8.86
N GLY A 291 -2.58 8.78 8.68
CA GLY A 291 -1.58 9.86 8.65
C GLY A 291 -2.16 11.16 8.11
N SER A 292 -2.03 12.24 8.89
CA SER A 292 -2.61 13.54 8.58
C SER A 292 -2.36 13.93 7.11
N VAL A 293 -3.37 13.75 6.27
CA VAL A 293 -3.33 14.14 4.86
C VAL A 293 -3.58 15.63 4.89
N VAL A 294 -2.65 16.45 4.40
CA VAL A 294 -2.84 17.90 4.30
C VAL A 294 -2.49 18.33 2.89
N TRP A 295 -3.36 19.10 2.26
CA TRP A 295 -3.18 19.63 0.91
C TRP A 295 -3.62 21.08 0.81
N ILE A 296 -3.13 21.79 -0.21
CA ILE A 296 -3.57 23.13 -0.59
C ILE A 296 -4.96 23.03 -1.22
N ASN A 297 -5.93 23.70 -0.61
CA ASN A 297 -7.36 23.55 -0.91
C ASN A 297 -7.97 24.76 -1.64
N GLU A 298 -7.45 25.95 -1.37
CA GLU A 298 -7.93 27.21 -1.93
C GLU A 298 -6.76 28.19 -2.03
N ILE A 299 -6.69 28.96 -3.13
CA ILE A 299 -5.62 29.95 -3.38
C ILE A 299 -6.26 31.23 -3.90
N HIS A 300 -5.89 32.35 -3.28
CA HIS A 300 -6.16 33.70 -3.77
C HIS A 300 -4.84 34.49 -3.89
N TYR A 301 -4.49 34.88 -5.11
CA TYR A 301 -3.23 35.55 -5.47
C TYR A 301 -3.40 36.73 -6.44
N ASP A 302 -4.52 36.87 -7.16
CA ASP A 302 -4.78 37.98 -8.08
C ASP A 302 -6.27 38.38 -8.09
N ASN A 303 -6.53 39.69 -8.16
CA ASN A 303 -7.88 40.24 -8.27
C ASN A 303 -7.92 41.58 -9.00
N SER A 304 -9.12 41.98 -9.42
CA SER A 304 -9.35 43.30 -9.99
C SER A 304 -8.95 44.40 -9.01
N GLY A 305 -8.09 45.31 -9.47
CA GLY A 305 -7.54 46.37 -8.65
C GLY A 305 -6.10 46.08 -8.27
N GLY A 306 -5.77 46.23 -6.98
CA GLY A 306 -4.50 45.74 -6.44
C GLY A 306 -4.72 44.42 -5.73
N ASP A 307 -3.66 43.63 -5.63
CA ASP A 307 -3.63 42.33 -4.95
C ASP A 307 -3.86 42.57 -3.45
N VAL A 308 -5.07 42.23 -2.98
CA VAL A 308 -5.49 42.47 -1.60
C VAL A 308 -6.22 41.25 -1.05
N ASN A 309 -6.00 40.97 0.24
CA ASN A 309 -6.59 39.82 0.95
C ASN A 309 -6.13 38.46 0.41
N GLU A 310 -4.94 38.39 -0.20
CA GLU A 310 -4.33 37.14 -0.65
C GLU A 310 -4.23 36.13 0.50
N PHE A 311 -4.58 34.88 0.20
CA PHE A 311 -4.56 33.81 1.18
C PHE A 311 -4.36 32.45 0.51
N VAL A 312 -3.96 31.49 1.33
CA VAL A 312 -3.95 30.08 0.98
C VAL A 312 -4.67 29.32 2.07
N GLU A 313 -5.58 28.45 1.67
CA GLU A 313 -6.22 27.49 2.57
C GLU A 313 -5.59 26.12 2.39
N VAL A 314 -5.41 25.41 3.49
CA VAL A 314 -5.12 23.98 3.48
C VAL A 314 -6.32 23.21 4.01
N ALA A 315 -6.54 22.01 3.47
CA ALA A 315 -7.50 21.05 3.99
C ALA A 315 -6.78 19.76 4.36
N GLY A 316 -7.40 18.97 5.22
CA GLY A 316 -6.78 17.75 5.67
C GLY A 316 -7.46 17.04 6.83
N THR A 317 -6.83 15.97 7.32
CA THR A 317 -7.31 15.17 8.45
C THR A 317 -7.60 16.07 9.65
N ALA A 318 -8.81 15.97 10.18
CA ALA A 318 -9.20 16.69 11.38
C ALA A 318 -8.29 16.31 12.56
N ASN A 319 -8.08 17.28 13.44
CA ASN A 319 -7.15 17.24 14.58
C ASN A 319 -5.66 17.26 14.20
N THR A 320 -5.31 17.45 12.93
CA THR A 320 -3.91 17.70 12.54
C THR A 320 -3.42 19.03 13.08
N ASP A 321 -2.37 19.02 13.90
CA ASP A 321 -1.63 20.22 14.32
C ASP A 321 -0.65 20.64 13.22
N LEU A 322 -0.81 21.86 12.72
CA LEU A 322 0.01 22.42 11.66
C LEU A 322 1.29 23.09 12.19
N THR A 323 1.59 23.00 13.49
CA THR A 323 2.84 23.49 14.05
C THR A 323 4.04 22.85 13.34
N GLY A 324 4.91 23.71 12.79
CA GLY A 324 6.10 23.29 12.04
C GLY A 324 5.88 23.10 10.54
N TRP A 325 4.64 23.08 10.07
CA TRP A 325 4.33 23.13 8.63
C TRP A 325 4.59 24.53 8.07
N SER A 326 4.81 24.63 6.76
CA SER A 326 4.96 25.92 6.08
C SER A 326 4.46 25.91 4.64
N LEU A 327 4.05 27.09 4.16
CA LEU A 327 3.82 27.37 2.75
C LEU A 327 5.00 28.18 2.22
N VAL A 328 5.62 27.73 1.13
CA VAL A 328 6.81 28.36 0.54
C VAL A 328 6.51 28.77 -0.90
N ALA A 329 6.60 30.07 -1.19
CA ALA A 329 6.34 30.60 -2.52
C ALA A 329 7.63 30.78 -3.33
N TYR A 330 7.56 30.43 -4.62
CA TYR A 330 8.67 30.35 -5.57
C TYR A 330 8.41 31.25 -6.77
N ASN A 331 9.42 32.05 -7.13
CA ASN A 331 9.34 32.98 -8.24
C ASN A 331 9.52 32.23 -9.56
N GLY A 332 8.59 32.33 -10.51
CA GLY A 332 8.76 31.64 -11.81
C GLY A 332 9.91 32.18 -12.67
N ASN A 333 10.36 33.41 -12.43
CA ASN A 333 11.57 33.97 -13.02
C ASN A 333 12.82 33.57 -12.20
N GLY A 334 13.16 32.28 -12.27
CA GLY A 334 14.42 31.74 -11.74
C GLY A 334 14.27 30.71 -10.61
N GLY A 335 13.05 30.41 -10.17
CA GLY A 335 12.77 29.32 -9.23
C GLY A 335 13.17 29.60 -7.78
N GLY A 336 13.52 30.83 -7.43
CA GLY A 336 13.98 31.18 -6.10
C GLY A 336 12.83 31.30 -5.11
N VAL A 337 13.05 30.91 -3.85
CA VAL A 337 12.09 31.21 -2.77
C VAL A 337 12.02 32.72 -2.57
N TYR A 338 10.82 33.28 -2.55
CA TYR A 338 10.62 34.70 -2.21
C TYR A 338 9.77 34.92 -0.96
N LYS A 339 9.07 33.88 -0.48
CA LYS A 339 8.23 33.97 0.72
C LYS A 339 8.07 32.61 1.39
N THR A 340 7.97 32.64 2.72
CA THR A 340 7.62 31.49 3.55
C THR A 340 6.64 31.94 4.62
N GLU A 341 5.50 31.26 4.71
CA GLU A 341 4.52 31.42 5.78
C GLU A 341 4.55 30.17 6.66
N ASN A 342 4.79 30.34 7.96
CA ASN A 342 4.76 29.21 8.89
C ASN A 342 3.31 28.99 9.35
N LEU A 343 2.86 27.75 9.29
CA LEU A 343 1.50 27.41 9.68
C LEU A 343 1.43 27.13 11.18
N THR A 344 0.26 27.42 11.76
CA THR A 344 -0.07 27.09 13.14
C THR A 344 -1.58 26.84 13.24
N GLY A 345 -2.00 26.17 14.31
CA GLY A 345 -3.40 25.83 14.53
C GLY A 345 -3.70 24.38 14.18
N THR A 346 -4.95 23.98 14.41
CA THR A 346 -5.40 22.60 14.26
C THR A 346 -6.58 22.55 13.32
N LEU A 347 -6.56 21.65 12.34
CA LEU A 347 -7.71 21.42 11.45
C LEU A 347 -8.88 20.88 12.26
N THR A 348 -10.04 21.54 12.22
CA THR A 348 -11.25 21.07 12.92
C THR A 348 -12.09 20.20 12.00
N ASP A 349 -12.70 19.13 12.51
CA ASP A 349 -13.63 18.31 11.72
C ASP A 349 -14.84 19.14 11.25
N GLN A 350 -14.91 19.38 9.94
CA GLN A 350 -16.00 20.07 9.28
C GLN A 350 -16.93 19.08 8.56
N GLN A 351 -16.37 18.01 7.97
CA GLN A 351 -17.10 16.96 7.29
C GLN A 351 -16.19 15.72 7.11
N GLY A 352 -16.70 14.51 7.37
CA GLY A 352 -16.00 13.26 7.01
C GLY A 352 -14.67 13.03 7.74
N GLY A 353 -14.42 13.69 8.88
CA GLY A 353 -13.12 13.62 9.55
C GLY A 353 -12.05 14.49 8.88
N LEU A 354 -12.44 15.41 8.00
CA LEU A 354 -11.59 16.39 7.33
C LEU A 354 -12.01 17.82 7.70
N GLY A 355 -11.05 18.74 7.63
CA GLY A 355 -11.23 20.15 7.97
C GLY A 355 -10.33 21.07 7.16
N THR A 356 -10.65 22.37 7.16
CA THR A 356 -9.85 23.40 6.51
C THR A 356 -9.31 24.44 7.50
N LEU A 357 -8.19 25.09 7.13
CA LEU A 357 -7.67 26.27 7.82
C LEU A 357 -7.01 27.23 6.83
N SER A 358 -7.39 28.51 6.90
CA SER A 358 -6.93 29.56 5.99
C SER A 358 -5.84 30.43 6.60
N PHE A 359 -4.89 30.82 5.75
CA PHE A 359 -3.73 31.63 6.12
C PHE A 359 -3.62 32.83 5.18
N ALA A 360 -3.64 34.03 5.74
CA ALA A 360 -3.40 35.25 4.97
C ALA A 360 -1.92 35.32 4.57
N ILE A 361 -1.65 35.45 3.27
CA ILE A 361 -0.29 35.48 2.71
C ILE A 361 -0.21 36.65 1.73
N SER A 362 0.14 37.84 2.24
CA SER A 362 0.23 39.04 1.40
C SER A 362 1.40 38.98 0.42
N GLY A 363 1.29 39.58 -0.76
CA GLY A 363 2.36 39.69 -1.75
C GLY A 363 2.75 38.35 -2.38
N LEU A 364 1.78 37.50 -2.66
CA LEU A 364 1.92 36.44 -3.65
C LEU A 364 2.09 37.09 -5.03
N GLN A 365 2.95 36.50 -5.86
CA GLN A 365 3.21 37.03 -7.20
C GLN A 365 2.19 36.46 -8.19
N ASN A 366 1.75 37.28 -9.15
CA ASN A 366 0.84 36.93 -10.24
C ASN A 366 1.56 37.00 -11.60
N GLY A 367 2.82 36.54 -11.65
CA GLY A 367 3.61 36.48 -12.88
C GLY A 367 3.25 35.29 -13.76
N ALA A 368 3.78 35.27 -14.99
CA ALA A 368 3.48 34.26 -16.03
C ALA A 368 3.82 32.79 -15.65
N ALA A 369 4.37 32.56 -14.46
CA ALA A 369 4.21 31.37 -13.64
C ALA A 369 4.73 31.71 -12.24
N ASP A 370 4.08 31.25 -11.18
CA ASP A 370 4.65 31.27 -9.83
C ASP A 370 4.24 29.99 -9.07
N GLY A 371 5.10 29.56 -8.15
CA GLY A 371 4.97 28.29 -7.46
C GLY A 371 4.64 28.44 -5.98
N LEU A 372 3.97 27.45 -5.42
CA LEU A 372 3.63 27.35 -4.00
C LEU A 372 3.83 25.91 -3.54
N ALA A 373 4.70 25.71 -2.55
CA ALA A 373 4.94 24.41 -1.95
C ALA A 373 4.36 24.34 -0.54
N LEU A 374 3.71 23.23 -0.21
CA LEU A 374 3.33 22.86 1.15
C LEU A 374 4.42 21.96 1.73
N ILE A 375 4.98 22.34 2.86
CA ILE A 375 6.06 21.65 3.54
C ILE A 375 5.57 21.16 4.90
N ASN A 376 5.79 19.87 5.20
CA ASN A 376 5.38 19.31 6.48
C ASN A 376 6.35 19.68 7.63
N ALA A 377 5.98 19.33 8.85
CA ALA A 377 6.80 19.58 10.04
C ALA A 377 8.19 18.89 10.01
N ALA A 378 8.38 17.85 9.19
CA ALA A 378 9.67 17.20 8.98
C ALA A 378 10.55 17.92 7.94
N GLY A 379 10.03 18.97 7.28
CA GLY A 379 10.73 19.70 6.23
C GLY A 379 10.59 19.09 4.84
N GLU A 380 9.68 18.14 4.65
CA GLU A 380 9.43 17.45 3.37
C GLU A 380 8.38 18.19 2.54
N VAL A 381 8.55 18.18 1.22
CA VAL A 381 7.60 18.79 0.27
C VAL A 381 6.42 17.85 0.06
N VAL A 382 5.24 18.24 0.55
CA VAL A 382 3.98 17.50 0.41
C VAL A 382 3.31 17.79 -0.93
N GLN A 383 3.27 19.07 -1.32
CA GLN A 383 2.81 19.49 -2.63
C GLN A 383 3.72 20.59 -3.16
N PHE A 384 3.92 20.61 -4.47
CA PHE A 384 4.48 21.76 -5.15
C PHE A 384 3.62 22.10 -6.36
N LEU A 385 2.76 23.09 -6.17
CA LEU A 385 1.81 23.55 -7.17
C LEU A 385 2.32 24.85 -7.82
N SER A 386 1.78 25.18 -8.98
CA SER A 386 1.95 26.48 -9.61
C SER A 386 0.69 26.88 -10.37
N TYR A 387 0.59 28.17 -10.67
CA TYR A 387 -0.45 28.74 -11.52
C TYR A 387 0.18 29.44 -12.72
N GLU A 388 -0.59 29.53 -13.81
CA GLU A 388 -0.20 30.12 -15.10
C GLU A 388 0.99 29.47 -15.83
N GLY A 389 1.48 28.33 -15.33
CA GLY A 389 2.60 27.58 -15.90
C GLY A 389 3.33 26.76 -14.85
N ARG A 390 4.42 26.10 -15.24
CA ARG A 390 5.26 25.30 -14.33
C ARG A 390 6.51 26.06 -13.88
N VAL A 391 6.94 25.85 -12.65
CA VAL A 391 8.14 26.42 -12.04
C VAL A 391 9.06 25.30 -11.57
N THR A 392 10.34 25.36 -11.94
CA THR A 392 11.37 24.51 -11.34
C THR A 392 12.07 25.30 -10.23
N ALA A 393 12.02 24.81 -9.00
CA ALA A 393 12.63 25.47 -7.86
C ALA A 393 14.16 25.36 -7.90
N SER A 394 14.85 26.46 -7.60
CA SER A 394 16.31 26.58 -7.61
C SER A 394 16.93 26.73 -6.21
N SER A 395 16.08 26.82 -5.18
CA SER A 395 16.48 26.96 -3.77
C SER A 395 15.36 26.44 -2.86
N GLY A 396 15.55 26.48 -1.54
CA GLY A 396 14.52 26.10 -0.58
C GLY A 396 14.20 24.60 -0.53
N PRO A 397 13.16 24.21 0.24
CA PRO A 397 12.78 22.80 0.42
C PRO A 397 12.44 22.06 -0.87
N ALA A 398 11.91 22.76 -1.88
CA ALA A 398 11.57 22.16 -3.18
C ALA A 398 12.71 22.23 -4.20
N SER A 399 13.94 22.60 -3.80
CA SER A 399 15.07 22.77 -4.72
C SER A 399 15.28 21.56 -5.64
N GLY A 400 15.25 21.79 -6.96
CA GLY A 400 15.37 20.77 -7.99
C GLY A 400 14.05 20.12 -8.41
N MET A 401 12.96 20.34 -7.69
CA MET A 401 11.63 19.86 -8.06
C MET A 401 10.99 20.78 -9.09
N THR A 402 10.12 20.21 -9.94
CA THR A 402 9.27 20.97 -10.87
C THR A 402 7.83 20.89 -10.39
N SER A 403 7.16 22.02 -10.29
CA SER A 403 5.77 22.12 -9.83
C SER A 403 4.78 21.49 -10.80
N THR A 404 3.61 21.15 -10.26
CA THR A 404 2.42 20.82 -11.04
C THR A 404 1.58 22.07 -11.25
N ASP A 405 1.38 22.45 -12.51
CA ASP A 405 0.46 23.53 -12.88
C ASP A 405 -1.00 23.11 -12.59
N ILE A 406 -1.73 23.94 -11.84
CA ILE A 406 -3.12 23.67 -11.45
C ILE A 406 -4.11 23.83 -12.61
N GLY A 407 -3.69 24.46 -13.72
CA GLY A 407 -4.45 24.53 -14.97
C GLY A 407 -5.62 25.52 -14.97
N VAL A 408 -5.79 26.28 -13.88
CA VAL A 408 -6.71 27.42 -13.75
C VAL A 408 -5.95 28.61 -13.18
N ALA A 409 -6.46 29.82 -13.41
CA ALA A 409 -5.79 31.05 -13.03
C ALA A 409 -6.80 32.08 -12.56
N GLU A 410 -6.36 32.93 -11.64
CA GLU A 410 -6.94 34.25 -11.43
C GLU A 410 -6.32 35.21 -12.45
N ILE A 411 -7.11 36.18 -12.89
CA ILE A 411 -6.69 37.19 -13.84
C ILE A 411 -6.96 38.57 -13.24
N SER A 412 -6.34 39.61 -13.79
CA SER A 412 -6.56 41.03 -13.40
C SER A 412 -8.02 41.54 -13.43
N SER A 413 -8.99 40.72 -13.85
CA SER A 413 -10.43 41.00 -13.80
C SER A 413 -11.23 40.04 -12.91
N THR A 414 -10.58 39.10 -12.21
CA THR A 414 -11.19 38.28 -11.16
C THR A 414 -11.80 39.20 -10.12
N PRO A 415 -13.10 39.06 -9.77
CA PRO A 415 -13.72 39.92 -8.76
C PRO A 415 -13.03 39.78 -7.39
N ALA A 416 -12.95 40.87 -6.63
CA ALA A 416 -12.49 40.78 -5.24
C ALA A 416 -13.42 39.87 -4.42
N GLY A 417 -12.83 39.04 -3.54
CA GLY A 417 -13.53 38.02 -2.76
C GLY A 417 -13.78 36.72 -3.53
N TYR A 418 -12.99 36.47 -4.58
CA TYR A 418 -13.00 35.22 -5.34
C TYR A 418 -11.63 34.55 -5.21
N SER A 419 -11.61 33.23 -5.35
CA SER A 419 -10.42 32.39 -5.21
C SER A 419 -10.51 31.17 -6.14
N LEU A 420 -9.37 30.55 -6.41
CA LEU A 420 -9.30 29.21 -7.00
C LEU A 420 -9.58 28.18 -5.90
N GLN A 421 -10.43 27.20 -6.18
CA GLN A 421 -10.91 26.23 -5.19
C GLN A 421 -10.89 24.82 -5.76
N LEU A 422 -10.54 23.84 -4.92
CA LEU A 422 -10.81 22.43 -5.21
C LEU A 422 -12.32 22.14 -5.12
N VAL A 423 -12.83 21.37 -6.09
CA VAL A 423 -14.20 20.85 -6.13
C VAL A 423 -14.17 19.34 -6.39
N GLY A 424 -15.22 18.63 -5.96
CA GLY A 424 -15.29 17.17 -6.08
C GLY A 424 -15.80 16.50 -4.80
N SER A 425 -15.64 15.19 -4.70
CA SER A 425 -16.03 14.44 -3.50
C SER A 425 -15.05 13.31 -3.26
N GLY A 426 -14.52 13.23 -2.04
CA GLY A 426 -13.54 12.23 -1.65
C GLY A 426 -12.83 12.60 -0.35
N SER A 427 -11.71 11.96 -0.10
CA SER A 427 -10.96 12.08 1.16
C SER A 427 -9.49 12.47 0.94
N ASP A 428 -9.02 12.47 -0.32
CA ASP A 428 -7.64 12.79 -0.71
C ASP A 428 -7.57 13.88 -1.79
N TYR A 429 -6.42 14.57 -1.89
CA TYR A 429 -6.19 15.61 -2.91
C TYR A 429 -6.53 15.16 -4.34
N SER A 430 -6.23 13.90 -4.69
CA SER A 430 -6.46 13.35 -6.03
C SER A 430 -7.93 13.17 -6.39
N ASP A 431 -8.83 13.20 -5.42
CA ASP A 431 -10.28 13.09 -5.65
C ASP A 431 -10.91 14.41 -6.09
N PHE A 432 -10.15 15.51 -5.99
CA PHE A 432 -10.59 16.84 -6.30
C PHE A 432 -9.93 17.39 -7.57
N SER A 433 -10.57 18.40 -8.14
CA SER A 433 -10.06 19.14 -9.29
C SER A 433 -10.17 20.63 -9.05
N TRP A 434 -9.20 21.39 -9.54
CA TRP A 434 -9.21 22.85 -9.43
C TRP A 434 -10.30 23.45 -10.32
N ALA A 435 -11.15 24.28 -9.74
CA ALA A 435 -12.12 25.10 -10.44
C ALA A 435 -11.59 26.52 -10.68
N THR A 436 -12.09 27.15 -11.75
CA THR A 436 -11.86 28.58 -12.03
C THR A 436 -12.34 29.46 -10.85
N ALA A 437 -11.86 30.70 -10.78
CA ALA A 437 -12.17 31.62 -9.69
C ALA A 437 -13.67 31.75 -9.37
N ARG A 438 -14.04 31.58 -8.10
CA ARG A 438 -15.42 31.65 -7.56
C ARG A 438 -15.39 32.32 -6.18
N ALA A 439 -16.55 32.69 -5.65
CA ALA A 439 -16.65 33.34 -4.34
C ALA A 439 -15.91 32.52 -3.27
N GLU A 440 -14.99 33.17 -2.57
CA GLU A 440 -14.07 32.53 -1.61
C GLU A 440 -14.79 31.89 -0.42
N THR A 441 -14.18 30.84 0.12
CA THR A 441 -14.73 30.04 1.23
C THR A 441 -13.82 29.97 2.45
N ALA A 442 -12.69 30.70 2.45
CA ALA A 442 -11.68 30.76 3.50
C ALA A 442 -12.16 30.37 4.92
N GLY A 443 -11.61 29.28 5.42
CA GLY A 443 -11.94 28.66 6.70
C GLY A 443 -13.17 27.74 6.67
N ASN A 444 -13.73 27.43 5.50
CA ASN A 444 -14.88 26.54 5.31
C ASN A 444 -14.67 25.62 4.10
N VAL A 445 -15.38 24.49 4.06
CA VAL A 445 -15.40 23.59 2.89
C VAL A 445 -15.81 24.35 1.62
N ASN A 446 -15.06 24.13 0.53
CA ASN A 446 -15.24 24.85 -0.73
C ASN A 446 -16.62 24.63 -1.37
N THR A 447 -17.04 25.60 -2.20
CA THR A 447 -18.33 25.49 -2.90
C THR A 447 -18.30 24.38 -3.96
N GLY A 448 -19.01 23.28 -3.71
CA GLY A 448 -19.02 22.10 -4.60
C GLY A 448 -17.96 21.06 -4.26
N GLN A 449 -17.36 21.18 -3.07
CA GLN A 449 -16.53 20.16 -2.45
C GLN A 449 -17.32 19.41 -1.38
N SER A 450 -17.06 18.12 -1.23
CA SER A 450 -17.62 17.29 -0.17
C SER A 450 -16.56 16.32 0.34
N PHE A 451 -16.22 16.42 1.61
CA PHE A 451 -15.34 15.46 2.27
C PHE A 451 -16.11 14.17 2.61
N GLN A 452 -15.48 13.01 2.40
CA GLN A 452 -16.09 11.69 2.64
C GLN A 452 -15.43 10.96 3.81
#